data_AF-A0A1H9ASA8-F1
#
_entry.id   AF-A0A1H9ASA8-F1
#
_cell.length_a   1.000
_cell.length_b   1.000
_cell.length_c   1.000
_cell.angle_alpha   90.00
_cell.angle_beta   90.00
_cell.angle_gamma   90.00
#
_symmetry.space_group_name_H-M   'P 1'
#
loop_
_entity.id
_entity.type
_entity.pdbx_description
1 polymer ?
#
loop_
_entity_poly.entity_id
_entity_poly.type
_entity_poly.pdbx_seq_one_letter_code
_entity_poly.pdbx_strand_id
1 'polypeptide(L)'
;MTLTTFINTYLGKKVDYKDKDFKGDGSFQCVDLARQYIHDVYGVEQFPALGADGGAKDIFDKCTNLNVTVDSALADYSRGDILIWNSSKTNKYGHVAILIAIYNTKYFIVLEQDGFKQDGVKFAFRSRENLRGCLWK
;
A
#
# COMPACT_ATOMS: atom_id res chain seq x y z
N MET A 1 -1.11 7.39 -15.01
CA MET A 1 -1.68 8.63 -14.41
C MET A 1 -0.75 9.16 -13.33
N THR A 2 -0.97 10.38 -12.81
CA THR A 2 -0.16 10.93 -11.70
C THR A 2 -0.75 10.55 -10.34
N LEU A 3 0.05 10.60 -9.26
CA LEU A 3 -0.46 10.44 -7.88
C LEU A 3 -1.58 11.43 -7.55
N THR A 4 -1.48 12.68 -7.99
CA THR A 4 -2.54 13.68 -7.76
C THR A 4 -3.84 13.29 -8.45
N THR A 5 -3.76 12.82 -9.69
CA THR A 5 -4.92 12.29 -10.41
C THR A 5 -5.49 11.08 -9.69
N PHE A 6 -4.65 10.15 -9.25
CA PHE A 6 -5.06 8.96 -8.50
C PHE A 6 -5.86 9.31 -7.24
N ILE A 7 -5.33 10.23 -6.42
CA ILE A 7 -6.01 10.71 -5.21
C ILE A 7 -7.37 11.27 -5.57
N ASN A 8 -7.46 12.19 -6.53
CA ASN A 8 -8.74 12.80 -6.92
C ASN A 8 -9.73 11.78 -7.47
N THR A 9 -9.25 10.74 -8.14
CA THR A 9 -10.08 9.67 -8.69
C THR A 9 -10.65 8.77 -7.61
N TYR A 10 -9.87 8.41 -6.59
CA TYR A 10 -10.23 7.33 -5.66
C TYR A 10 -10.57 7.78 -4.25
N LEU A 11 -10.24 9.00 -3.82
CA LEU A 11 -10.54 9.49 -2.47
C LEU A 11 -12.03 9.34 -2.14
N GLY A 12 -12.32 8.73 -0.99
CA GLY A 12 -13.68 8.43 -0.51
C GLY A 12 -14.35 7.22 -1.17
N LYS A 13 -13.73 6.60 -2.19
CA LYS A 13 -14.29 5.43 -2.89
C LYS A 13 -13.75 4.14 -2.30
N LYS A 14 -14.51 3.06 -2.45
CA LYS A 14 -14.04 1.71 -2.16
C LYS A 14 -13.38 1.10 -3.39
N VAL A 15 -12.11 0.74 -3.27
CA VAL A 15 -11.34 0.11 -4.34
C VAL A 15 -11.34 -1.40 -4.13
N ASP A 16 -11.78 -2.14 -5.14
CA ASP A 16 -11.79 -3.60 -5.22
C ASP A 16 -11.06 -3.94 -6.52
N TYR A 17 -9.75 -4.23 -6.43
CA TYR A 17 -8.90 -4.31 -7.61
C TYR A 17 -9.24 -5.56 -8.45
N LYS A 18 -9.32 -5.38 -9.77
CA LYS A 18 -9.68 -6.44 -10.72
C LYS A 18 -8.78 -6.40 -11.94
N ASP A 19 -8.32 -7.57 -12.35
CA ASP A 19 -7.68 -7.80 -13.63
C ASP A 19 -8.02 -9.22 -14.18
N LYS A 20 -7.20 -9.70 -15.11
CA LYS A 20 -7.38 -11.03 -15.69
C LYS A 20 -7.21 -12.15 -14.65
N ASP A 21 -6.36 -11.96 -13.65
CA ASP A 21 -5.98 -12.94 -12.61
C ASP A 21 -6.68 -12.68 -11.27
N PHE A 22 -7.15 -11.47 -11.01
CA PHE A 22 -7.86 -11.05 -9.80
C PHE A 22 -9.28 -10.59 -10.13
N LYS A 23 -10.30 -11.21 -9.51
CA LYS A 23 -11.71 -10.84 -9.76
C LYS A 23 -12.29 -9.83 -8.78
N GLY A 24 -11.52 -9.45 -7.76
CA GLY A 24 -12.02 -8.77 -6.57
C GLY A 24 -12.97 -9.68 -5.77
N ASP A 25 -13.08 -9.43 -4.49
CA ASP A 25 -13.93 -10.20 -3.57
C ASP A 25 -14.87 -9.30 -2.75
N GLY A 26 -14.86 -7.99 -3.02
CA GLY A 26 -15.67 -7.01 -2.30
C GLY A 26 -15.21 -6.77 -0.86
N SER A 27 -14.00 -7.20 -0.49
CA SER A 27 -13.46 -7.00 0.86
C SER A 27 -12.74 -5.65 1.03
N PHE A 28 -12.50 -4.90 -0.06
CA PHE A 28 -12.00 -3.51 -0.06
C PHE A 28 -10.77 -3.28 0.85
N GLN A 29 -9.71 -4.02 0.60
CA GLN A 29 -8.53 -4.12 1.47
C GLN A 29 -7.48 -3.05 1.16
N CYS A 30 -6.48 -2.93 2.04
CA CYS A 30 -5.31 -2.09 1.79
C CYS A 30 -4.54 -2.53 0.53
N VAL A 31 -4.47 -3.84 0.29
CA VAL A 31 -3.77 -4.41 -0.87
C VAL A 31 -4.43 -4.07 -2.20
N ASP A 32 -5.76 -3.89 -2.24
CA ASP A 32 -6.48 -3.47 -3.45
C ASP A 32 -6.03 -2.10 -3.92
N LEU A 33 -5.91 -1.15 -2.99
CA LEU A 33 -5.45 0.20 -3.33
C LEU A 33 -4.00 0.19 -3.84
N ALA A 34 -3.13 -0.62 -3.24
CA ALA A 34 -1.75 -0.77 -3.70
C ALA A 34 -1.68 -1.36 -5.11
N ARG A 35 -2.45 -2.42 -5.41
CA ARG A 35 -2.53 -3.01 -6.76
C ARG A 35 -3.04 -1.98 -7.78
N GLN A 36 -4.11 -1.26 -7.46
CA GLN A 36 -4.68 -0.22 -8.31
C GLN A 36 -3.67 0.90 -8.58
N TYR A 37 -2.91 1.32 -7.56
CA TYR A 37 -1.90 2.37 -7.71
C TYR A 37 -0.72 1.93 -8.59
N ILE A 38 -0.24 0.69 -8.42
CA ILE A 38 0.82 0.13 -9.27
C ILE A 38 0.35 0.08 -10.73
N HIS A 39 -0.87 -0.40 -10.97
CA HIS A 39 -1.44 -0.44 -12.31
C HIS A 39 -1.59 0.96 -12.92
N ASP A 40 -2.25 1.87 -12.22
CA ASP A 40 -2.65 3.16 -12.79
C ASP A 40 -1.50 4.17 -12.87
N VAL A 41 -0.66 4.24 -11.84
CA VAL A 41 0.38 5.27 -11.69
C VAL A 41 1.72 4.75 -12.16
N TYR A 42 2.14 3.57 -11.70
CA TYR A 42 3.41 2.99 -12.12
C TYR A 42 3.34 2.35 -13.51
N GLY A 43 2.16 1.92 -13.96
CA GLY A 43 1.97 1.34 -15.29
C GLY A 43 2.78 0.07 -15.50
N VAL A 44 2.97 -0.71 -14.43
CA VAL A 44 3.69 -1.99 -14.44
C VAL A 44 2.78 -3.09 -13.89
N GLU A 45 3.16 -4.34 -14.16
CA GLU A 45 2.48 -5.49 -13.58
C GLU A 45 2.62 -5.46 -12.05
N GLN A 46 1.48 -5.63 -11.39
CA GLN A 46 1.35 -5.65 -9.95
C GLN A 46 1.85 -7.00 -9.36
N PHE A 47 1.96 -7.12 -8.03
CA PHE A 47 2.54 -8.31 -7.39
C PHE A 47 1.65 -9.58 -7.48
N PRO A 48 2.20 -10.80 -7.41
CA PRO A 48 1.41 -12.03 -7.47
C PRO A 48 0.34 -12.17 -6.38
N ALA A 49 -0.46 -13.24 -6.46
CA ALA A 49 -1.42 -13.58 -5.41
C ALA A 49 -0.70 -13.85 -4.09
N LEU A 50 -1.25 -13.32 -3.00
CA LEU A 50 -0.63 -13.44 -1.68
C LEU A 50 -0.92 -14.81 -1.03
N GLY A 51 -1.98 -15.49 -1.47
CA GLY A 51 -2.49 -16.73 -0.88
C GLY A 51 -3.54 -16.46 0.21
N ALA A 52 -4.27 -17.49 0.65
CA ALA A 52 -5.36 -17.35 1.62
C ALA A 52 -4.92 -16.79 2.98
N ASP A 53 -3.69 -17.09 3.39
CA ASP A 53 -3.08 -16.59 4.63
C ASP A 53 -2.12 -15.41 4.40
N GLY A 54 -1.95 -14.99 3.15
CA GLY A 54 -1.04 -13.90 2.78
C GLY A 54 -1.66 -12.52 2.99
N GLY A 55 -0.80 -11.53 3.24
CA GLY A 55 -1.20 -10.16 3.50
C GLY A 55 -0.21 -9.13 2.98
N ALA A 56 -0.50 -7.86 3.28
CA ALA A 56 0.34 -6.73 2.86
C ALA A 56 1.83 -6.90 3.21
N LYS A 57 2.15 -7.54 4.34
CA LYS A 57 3.53 -7.81 4.76
C LYS A 57 4.32 -8.64 3.74
N ASP A 58 3.65 -9.51 2.99
CA ASP A 58 4.26 -10.47 2.07
C ASP A 58 4.52 -9.84 0.68
N ILE A 59 3.96 -8.66 0.41
CA ILE A 59 4.21 -7.91 -0.83
C ILE A 59 5.71 -7.61 -0.99
N PHE A 60 6.36 -7.27 0.11
CA PHE A 60 7.77 -6.85 0.12
C PHE A 60 8.72 -7.91 -0.45
N ASP A 61 8.41 -9.19 -0.27
CA ASP A 61 9.22 -10.31 -0.79
C ASP A 61 8.79 -10.79 -2.18
N LYS A 62 7.52 -10.54 -2.53
CA LYS A 62 6.89 -11.06 -3.76
C LYS A 62 6.90 -10.07 -4.91
N CYS A 63 7.12 -8.79 -4.64
CA CYS A 63 7.17 -7.77 -5.68
C CYS A 63 8.56 -7.71 -6.32
N THR A 64 8.66 -8.13 -7.58
CA THR A 64 9.91 -8.18 -8.33
C THR A 64 10.08 -7.04 -9.34
N ASN A 65 9.01 -6.28 -9.60
CA ASN A 65 8.96 -5.29 -10.68
C ASN A 65 9.17 -3.85 -10.18
N LEU A 66 9.43 -3.66 -8.88
CA LEU A 66 9.63 -2.38 -8.24
C LEU A 66 10.94 -2.39 -7.46
N ASN A 67 11.54 -1.21 -7.30
CA ASN A 67 12.67 -1.02 -6.41
C ASN A 67 12.22 -1.18 -4.96
N VAL A 68 13.12 -1.68 -4.13
CA VAL A 68 12.84 -1.97 -2.71
C VAL A 68 13.80 -1.16 -1.84
N THR A 69 13.26 -0.57 -0.79
CA THR A 69 14.08 0.05 0.27
C THR A 69 13.64 -0.51 1.61
N VAL A 70 14.57 -1.18 2.31
CA VAL A 70 14.35 -1.70 3.66
C VAL A 70 14.41 -0.55 4.66
N ASP A 71 13.49 -0.54 5.63
CA ASP A 71 13.49 0.48 6.68
C ASP A 71 14.80 0.42 7.50
N SER A 72 15.41 1.59 7.66
CA SER A 72 16.62 1.80 8.46
C SER A 72 16.77 3.28 8.79
N ALA A 73 17.70 3.64 9.67
CA ALA A 73 17.99 5.04 9.99
C ALA A 73 18.41 5.89 8.77
N LEU A 74 18.88 5.24 7.70
CA LEU A 74 19.31 5.88 6.45
C LEU A 74 18.27 5.76 5.32
N ALA A 75 17.15 5.07 5.56
CA ALA A 75 16.12 4.92 4.55
C ALA A 75 15.49 6.29 4.26
N ASP A 76 15.50 6.65 2.98
CA ASP A 76 14.84 7.83 2.45
C ASP A 76 13.50 7.44 1.83
N TYR A 77 12.49 8.29 2.02
CA TYR A 77 11.14 8.02 1.56
C TYR A 77 10.59 9.20 0.78
N SER A 78 10.05 8.91 -0.39
CA SER A 78 9.53 9.92 -1.30
C SER A 78 8.01 9.85 -1.43
N ARG A 79 7.39 10.99 -1.69
CA ARG A 79 5.96 11.06 -1.99
C ARG A 79 5.65 10.14 -3.18
N GLY A 80 4.72 9.21 -2.98
CA GLY A 80 4.34 8.19 -3.95
C GLY A 80 4.86 6.79 -3.62
N ASP A 81 5.85 6.66 -2.73
CA ASP A 81 6.35 5.37 -2.29
C ASP A 81 5.24 4.52 -1.66
N ILE A 82 5.28 3.22 -1.90
CA ILE A 82 4.34 2.26 -1.31
C ILE A 82 4.97 1.73 -0.03
N LEU A 83 4.54 2.24 1.12
CA LEU A 83 5.01 1.82 2.44
C LEU A 83 4.37 0.50 2.85
N ILE A 84 5.17 -0.42 3.40
CA ILE A 84 4.73 -1.74 3.84
C ILE A 84 5.09 -1.93 5.31
N TRP A 85 4.11 -2.32 6.10
CA TRP A 85 4.26 -2.69 7.51
C TRP A 85 4.19 -4.20 7.70
N ASN A 86 5.01 -4.70 8.62
CA ASN A 86 4.95 -6.07 9.10
C ASN A 86 3.66 -6.35 9.88
N SER A 87 3.43 -7.64 10.17
CA SER A 87 2.37 -8.05 11.09
C SER A 87 2.56 -7.43 12.48
N SER A 88 1.45 -7.14 13.14
CA SER A 88 1.40 -6.73 14.54
C SER A 88 0.47 -7.63 15.34
N LYS A 89 0.39 -7.43 16.66
CA LYS A 89 -0.50 -8.18 17.55
C LYS A 89 -1.98 -8.08 17.15
N THR A 90 -2.40 -6.97 16.56
CA THR A 90 -3.79 -6.70 16.17
C THR A 90 -4.03 -6.87 14.67
N ASN A 91 -2.99 -7.04 13.87
CA ASN A 91 -3.08 -7.26 12.43
C ASN A 91 -1.99 -8.21 11.94
N LYS A 92 -2.34 -9.50 11.80
CA LYS A 92 -1.42 -10.54 11.33
C LYS A 92 -1.02 -10.43 9.85
N TYR A 93 -1.77 -9.66 9.06
CA TYR A 93 -1.57 -9.51 7.61
C TYR A 93 -0.60 -8.37 7.26
N GLY A 94 -0.31 -7.48 8.22
CA GLY A 94 0.42 -6.24 7.97
C GLY A 94 -0.44 -5.18 7.28
N HIS A 95 0.18 -4.09 6.85
CA HIS A 95 -0.52 -2.99 6.19
C HIS A 95 0.29 -2.45 5.02
N VAL A 96 -0.39 -1.86 4.03
CA VAL A 96 0.25 -1.18 2.90
C VAL A 96 -0.48 0.13 2.62
N ALA A 97 0.27 1.19 2.33
CA ALA A 97 -0.28 2.50 2.02
C ALA A 97 0.69 3.31 1.14
N ILE A 98 0.17 4.34 0.47
CA ILE A 98 0.95 5.20 -0.42
C ILE A 98 1.37 6.45 0.35
N LEU A 99 2.67 6.77 0.37
CA LEU A 99 3.21 7.92 1.09
C LEU A 99 2.77 9.24 0.43
N ILE A 100 2.17 10.12 1.23
CA ILE A 100 1.76 11.46 0.81
C ILE A 100 2.75 12.50 1.32
N ALA A 101 3.14 12.40 2.58
CA ALA A 101 4.14 13.25 3.20
C ALA A 101 4.74 12.59 4.45
N ILE A 102 6.01 12.90 4.73
CA ILE A 102 6.63 12.59 6.02
C ILE A 102 6.18 13.67 7.00
N TYR A 103 5.52 13.29 8.10
CA TYR A 103 5.10 14.25 9.13
C TYR A 103 6.23 14.54 10.12
N ASN A 104 6.88 13.48 10.60
CA ASN A 104 8.10 13.55 11.40
C ASN A 104 8.83 12.19 11.35
N THR A 105 9.88 12.02 12.16
CA THR A 105 10.68 10.79 12.21
C THR A 105 9.89 9.53 12.59
N LYS A 106 8.73 9.68 13.21
CA LYS A 106 7.88 8.59 13.71
C LYS A 106 6.60 8.38 12.90
N TYR A 107 6.14 9.36 12.13
CA TYR A 107 4.82 9.30 11.50
C TYR A 107 4.83 9.78 10.05
N PHE A 108 3.99 9.12 9.25
CA PHE A 108 3.69 9.44 7.87
C PHE A 108 2.24 9.87 7.73
N ILE A 109 2.00 10.74 6.74
CA ILE A 109 0.67 10.95 6.16
C ILE A 109 0.61 10.07 4.92
N VAL A 110 -0.37 9.18 4.87
CA VAL A 110 -0.52 8.21 3.78
C VAL A 110 -1.91 8.27 3.17
N LEU A 111 -2.02 7.81 1.93
CA LEU A 111 -3.27 7.45 1.28
C LEU A 111 -3.44 5.94 1.41
N GLU A 112 -4.56 5.51 1.98
CA GLU A 112 -4.80 4.12 2.28
C GLU A 112 -6.26 3.73 2.11
N GLN A 113 -6.49 2.43 2.09
CA GLN A 113 -7.76 1.81 2.39
C GLN A 113 -7.55 0.83 3.56
N ASP A 114 -8.56 0.62 4.38
CA ASP A 114 -8.47 -0.20 5.59
C ASP A 114 -9.50 -1.33 5.49
N GLY A 115 -9.02 -2.57 5.35
CA GLY A 115 -9.88 -3.74 5.21
C GLY A 115 -10.70 -4.11 6.44
N PHE A 116 -10.33 -3.60 7.63
CA PHE A 116 -11.11 -3.80 8.87
C PHE A 116 -12.25 -2.79 8.98
N LYS A 117 -12.03 -1.56 8.52
CA LYS A 117 -13.04 -0.48 8.59
C LYS A 117 -13.92 -0.40 7.34
N GLN A 118 -13.34 -0.73 6.18
CA GLN A 118 -13.97 -0.67 4.86
C GLN A 118 -14.68 0.66 4.59
N ASP A 119 -14.08 1.77 5.00
CA ASP A 119 -14.59 3.14 4.85
C ASP A 119 -14.07 3.84 3.57
N GLY A 120 -13.46 3.06 2.67
CA GLY A 120 -12.91 3.54 1.41
C GLY A 120 -11.54 4.19 1.56
N VAL A 121 -11.09 4.82 0.48
CA VAL A 121 -9.77 5.45 0.39
C VAL A 121 -9.77 6.76 1.16
N LYS A 122 -8.77 6.96 2.01
CA LYS A 122 -8.65 8.13 2.88
C LYS A 122 -7.20 8.50 3.15
N PHE A 123 -7.01 9.73 3.65
CA PHE A 123 -5.76 10.09 4.29
C PHE A 123 -5.73 9.57 5.73
N ALA A 124 -4.58 9.08 6.17
CA ALA A 124 -4.38 8.59 7.53
C ALA A 124 -2.97 8.90 8.04
N PHE A 125 -2.84 8.91 9.36
CA PHE A 125 -1.54 8.87 10.02
C PHE A 125 -1.12 7.43 10.27
N ARG A 126 0.11 7.08 9.89
CA ARG A 126 0.72 5.79 10.20
C ARG A 126 2.08 5.95 10.86
N SER A 127 2.31 5.15 11.89
CA SER A 127 3.59 5.11 12.62
C SER A 127 4.66 4.44 11.77
N ARG A 128 5.93 4.79 11.97
CA ARG A 128 7.10 4.04 11.46
C ARG A 128 7.34 2.74 12.23
N GLU A 129 6.68 2.56 13.37
CA GLU A 129 6.76 1.31 14.14
C GLU A 129 6.33 0.11 13.27
N ASN A 130 7.16 -0.93 13.24
CA ASN A 130 6.98 -2.13 12.42
C ASN A 130 6.94 -1.85 10.90
N LEU A 131 7.38 -0.67 10.45
CA LEU A 131 7.60 -0.43 9.03
C LEU A 131 8.68 -1.41 8.56
N ARG A 132 8.40 -2.12 7.47
CA ARG A 132 9.35 -3.01 6.81
C ARG A 132 10.21 -2.25 5.81
N GLY A 133 9.60 -1.28 5.14
CA GLY A 133 10.25 -0.45 4.14
C GLY A 133 9.25 0.07 3.11
N CYS A 134 9.72 0.36 1.90
CA CYS A 134 8.89 0.81 0.80
C CYS A 134 9.22 0.14 -0.54
N LEU A 135 8.27 0.26 -1.47
CA LEU A 135 8.44 -0.04 -2.88
C LEU A 135 8.26 1.24 -3.72
N TRP A 136 9.06 1.39 -4.76
CA TRP A 136 9.02 2.55 -5.65
C TRP A 136 9.43 2.21 -7.08
N LYS A 137 9.15 3.12 -8.02
CA LYS A 137 9.52 3.00 -9.44
C LYS A 137 10.57 4.03 -9.82
#